data_AF-A0A5B9CAR6-F1
#
_entry.id   AF-A0A5B9CAR6-F1
#
_cell.length_a   1.000
_cell.length_b   1.000
_cell.length_c   1.000
_cell.angle_alpha   90.00
_cell.angle_beta   90.00
_cell.angle_gamma   90.00
#
_symmetry.space_group_name_H-M   'P 1'
#
loop_
_entity.id
_entity.type
_entity.pdbx_description
1 polymer ?
#
loop_
_entity_poly.entity_id
_entity_poly.type
_entity_poly.pdbx_seq_one_letter_code
_entity_poly.pdbx_strand_id
1 'polypeptide(L)'
;PVETNIVCKLDSSGGAVQLPDTNINIHVPEGHVADGDAQQISMKALLDPPLELNNDKCSTISPVLEIKLSNMEFRTPIILEMKISAEVNNDIVSKNLVALRCLRSDVKEGPYTPVALTYCYGGMIQVQLENLEPCMYITIVAQGQNISYPNTVWDYISKKITIGVYGPKHIHPSFKTVVAVFGHECAPKSL
;
A
#
# COMPACT_ATOMS: atom_id res chain seq x y z
N PRO A 1 -6.92 11.35 -11.40
CA PRO A 1 -6.21 11.30 -10.10
C PRO A 1 -4.71 11.52 -10.34
N VAL A 2 -4.05 12.37 -9.56
CA VAL A 2 -2.59 12.51 -9.64
C VAL A 2 -1.99 11.19 -9.16
N GLU A 3 -1.48 10.41 -10.11
CA GLU A 3 -0.82 9.16 -9.83
C GLU A 3 0.60 9.48 -9.34
N THR A 4 0.98 8.95 -8.17
CA THR A 4 2.36 9.06 -7.69
C THR A 4 3.11 7.82 -8.14
N ASN A 5 4.18 8.01 -8.90
CA ASN A 5 5.05 6.94 -9.38
C ASN A 5 6.52 7.32 -9.31
N ILE A 6 7.38 6.31 -9.24
CA ILE A 6 8.83 6.46 -9.29
C ILE A 6 9.43 5.28 -10.03
N VAL A 7 10.54 5.52 -10.73
CA VAL A 7 11.33 4.49 -11.39
C VAL A 7 12.78 4.72 -10.98
N CYS A 8 13.43 3.69 -10.47
CA CYS A 8 14.83 3.72 -10.06
C CYS A 8 15.56 2.52 -10.66
N LYS A 9 16.85 2.69 -10.95
CA LYS A 9 17.75 1.62 -11.39
C LYS A 9 18.85 1.48 -10.35
N LEU A 10 18.98 0.28 -9.79
CA LEU A 10 19.93 -0.08 -8.74
C LEU A 10 20.87 -1.17 -9.28
N ASP A 11 22.13 -1.12 -8.86
CA ASP A 11 23.14 -2.14 -9.18
C ASP A 11 23.31 -3.12 -8.01
N SER A 12 24.38 -3.92 -8.03
CA SER A 12 24.66 -4.90 -6.97
C SER A 12 24.91 -4.28 -5.59
N SER A 13 25.16 -2.97 -5.47
CA SER A 13 25.29 -2.29 -4.17
C SER A 13 23.95 -2.16 -3.42
N GLY A 14 22.83 -2.44 -4.09
CA GLY A 14 21.49 -2.30 -3.52
C GLY A 14 21.05 -0.84 -3.42
N GLY A 15 20.20 -0.52 -2.44
CA GLY A 15 19.75 0.85 -2.19
C GLY A 15 18.32 0.93 -1.69
N ALA A 16 17.67 2.07 -1.93
CA ALA A 16 16.28 2.29 -1.58
C ALA A 16 15.54 3.06 -2.66
N VAL A 17 14.27 2.72 -2.85
CA VAL A 17 13.34 3.41 -3.75
C VAL A 17 12.21 3.98 -2.92
N GLN A 18 12.12 5.30 -2.83
CA GLN A 18 11.05 5.97 -2.08
C GLN A 18 10.02 6.56 -3.04
N LEU A 19 8.75 6.33 -2.75
CA LEU A 19 7.66 6.96 -3.48
C LEU A 19 7.53 8.44 -3.02
N PRO A 20 7.63 9.43 -3.92
CA PRO A 20 7.67 10.85 -3.56
C PRO A 20 6.46 11.29 -2.73
N ASP A 21 6.66 12.22 -1.79
CA ASP A 21 5.60 12.77 -0.94
C ASP A 21 4.82 11.74 -0.10
N THR A 22 5.37 10.52 0.07
CA THR A 22 4.76 9.47 0.87
C THR A 22 5.77 8.82 1.83
N ASN A 23 5.23 8.11 2.81
CA ASN A 23 6.00 7.28 3.75
C ASN A 23 6.07 5.82 3.24
N ILE A 24 6.34 5.64 1.94
CA ILE A 24 6.39 4.32 1.29
C ILE A 24 7.76 4.16 0.63
N ASN A 25 8.47 3.12 1.02
CA ASN A 25 9.80 2.85 0.51
C ASN A 25 10.03 1.34 0.30
N ILE A 26 10.90 1.03 -0.65
CA ILE A 26 11.39 -0.32 -0.90
C ILE A 26 12.89 -0.28 -0.64
N HIS A 27 13.36 -1.07 0.31
CA HIS A 27 14.77 -1.33 0.52
C HIS A 27 15.21 -2.56 -0.27
N VAL A 28 16.31 -2.40 -1.01
CA VAL A 28 16.93 -3.44 -1.83
C VAL A 28 18.27 -3.77 -1.21
N PRO A 29 18.47 -4.98 -0.68
CA PRO A 29 19.74 -5.37 -0.08
C PRO A 29 20.90 -5.36 -1.08
N GLU A 30 22.12 -5.17 -0.57
CA GLU A 30 23.34 -5.43 -1.33
C GLU A 30 23.36 -6.89 -1.81
N GLY A 31 23.86 -7.10 -3.04
CA GLY A 31 23.89 -8.41 -3.70
C GLY A 31 22.54 -8.89 -4.22
N HIS A 32 21.50 -8.03 -4.26
CA HIS A 32 20.20 -8.37 -4.84
C HIS A 32 20.31 -8.82 -6.30
N VAL A 33 21.21 -8.20 -7.08
CA VAL A 33 21.59 -8.61 -8.44
C VAL A 33 23.08 -8.97 -8.50
N ALA A 34 23.50 -9.62 -9.58
CA ALA A 34 24.92 -9.92 -9.79
C ALA A 34 25.75 -8.66 -10.07
N ASP A 35 27.07 -8.75 -9.86
CA ASP A 35 27.97 -7.66 -10.22
C ASP A 35 27.97 -7.39 -11.73
N GLY A 36 27.79 -6.13 -12.11
CA GLY A 36 27.64 -5.71 -13.50
C GLY A 36 26.20 -5.71 -14.00
N ASP A 37 25.27 -6.35 -13.28
CA ASP A 37 23.84 -6.29 -13.56
C ASP A 37 23.17 -5.11 -12.85
N ALA A 38 21.93 -4.84 -13.26
CA ALA A 38 21.12 -3.82 -12.62
C ALA A 38 19.63 -4.20 -12.61
N GLN A 39 18.96 -3.83 -11.53
CA GLN A 39 17.53 -3.95 -11.34
C GLN A 39 16.87 -2.59 -11.53
N GLN A 40 15.94 -2.48 -12.48
CA GLN A 40 15.01 -1.36 -12.50
C GLN A 40 13.75 -1.73 -11.71
N ILE A 41 13.40 -0.88 -10.75
CA ILE A 41 12.21 -1.00 -9.92
C ILE A 41 11.32 0.21 -10.21
N SER A 42 10.09 -0.06 -10.63
CA SER A 42 9.03 0.93 -10.73
C SER A 42 8.02 0.71 -9.63
N MET A 43 7.66 1.77 -8.92
CA MET A 43 6.65 1.73 -7.86
C MET A 43 5.60 2.81 -8.12
N LYS A 44 4.33 2.45 -8.03
CA LYS A 44 3.19 3.35 -8.25
C LYS A 44 2.11 3.12 -7.20
N ALA A 45 1.61 4.19 -6.59
CA ALA A 45 0.46 4.12 -5.70
C ALA A 45 -0.84 4.28 -6.49
N LEU A 46 -1.69 3.25 -6.41
CA LEU A 46 -3.06 3.25 -6.88
C LEU A 46 -3.96 3.62 -5.69
N LEU A 47 -4.68 4.74 -5.85
CA LEU A 47 -5.49 5.33 -4.77
C LEU A 47 -6.87 4.68 -4.64
N ASP A 48 -7.32 4.00 -5.70
CA ASP A 48 -8.59 3.29 -5.74
C ASP A 48 -8.32 1.78 -5.57
N PRO A 49 -8.57 1.21 -4.38
CA PRO A 49 -8.39 -0.22 -4.16
C PRO A 49 -9.50 -1.04 -4.84
N PRO A 50 -9.22 -2.30 -5.23
CA PRO A 50 -10.25 -3.24 -5.66
C PRO A 50 -11.39 -3.36 -4.63
N LEU A 51 -12.62 -3.47 -5.14
CA LEU A 51 -13.83 -3.51 -4.30
C LEU A 51 -13.83 -4.70 -3.34
N GLU A 52 -13.25 -5.83 -3.74
CA GLU A 52 -13.16 -7.04 -2.91
C GLU A 52 -12.39 -6.82 -1.59
N LEU A 53 -11.49 -5.83 -1.55
CA LEU A 53 -10.69 -5.50 -0.37
C LEU A 53 -11.42 -4.58 0.63
N ASN A 54 -12.65 -4.17 0.32
CA ASN A 54 -13.45 -3.29 1.16
C ASN A 54 -14.87 -3.86 1.34
N ASN A 55 -15.11 -4.52 2.47
CA ASN A 55 -16.39 -5.14 2.84
C ASN A 55 -16.53 -5.20 4.37
N ASP A 56 -17.60 -5.80 4.88
CA ASP A 56 -17.88 -5.88 6.32
C ASP A 56 -16.77 -6.55 7.15
N LYS A 57 -15.91 -7.36 6.52
CA LYS A 57 -14.80 -8.07 7.18
C LYS A 57 -13.41 -7.57 6.74
N CYS A 58 -13.32 -6.62 5.81
CA CYS A 58 -12.03 -6.20 5.26
C CYS A 58 -12.05 -4.70 4.94
N SER A 59 -11.01 -3.96 5.34
CA SER A 59 -10.83 -2.58 4.93
C SER A 59 -9.39 -2.34 4.51
N THR A 60 -9.20 -1.75 3.34
CA THR A 60 -7.89 -1.29 2.87
C THR A 60 -7.41 -0.10 3.69
N ILE A 61 -6.19 -0.16 4.24
CA ILE A 61 -5.63 0.87 5.14
C ILE A 61 -4.28 1.44 4.67
N SER A 62 -3.91 1.11 3.43
CA SER A 62 -2.78 1.68 2.68
C SER A 62 -3.24 1.90 1.23
N PRO A 63 -2.54 2.65 0.37
CA PRO A 63 -2.78 2.54 -1.07
C PRO A 63 -2.49 1.12 -1.56
N VAL A 64 -2.98 0.78 -2.75
CA VAL A 64 -2.52 -0.42 -3.47
C VAL A 64 -1.27 -0.04 -4.25
N LEU A 65 -0.15 -0.71 -4.00
CA LEU A 65 1.11 -0.45 -4.67
C LEU A 65 1.27 -1.40 -5.85
N GLU A 66 1.44 -0.85 -7.04
CA GLU A 66 1.97 -1.58 -8.19
C GLU A 66 3.50 -1.51 -8.12
N ILE A 67 4.15 -2.66 -8.07
CA ILE A 67 5.62 -2.79 -8.14
C ILE A 67 5.97 -3.60 -9.38
N LYS A 68 6.85 -3.03 -10.22
CA LYS A 68 7.37 -3.71 -11.41
C LYS A 68 8.88 -3.83 -11.35
N LEU A 69 9.36 -4.99 -11.76
CA LEU A 69 10.76 -5.38 -11.77
C LEU A 69 11.19 -5.66 -13.22
N SER A 70 12.32 -5.09 -13.66
CA SER A 70 12.82 -5.31 -15.03
C SER A 70 13.53 -6.65 -15.21
N ASN A 71 14.15 -7.16 -14.15
CA ASN A 71 14.85 -8.43 -14.12
C ASN A 71 14.27 -9.31 -13.00
N MET A 72 14.25 -10.61 -13.25
CA MET A 72 13.79 -11.67 -12.33
C MET A 72 14.96 -12.51 -11.78
N GLU A 73 16.20 -12.21 -12.19
CA GLU A 73 17.42 -12.83 -11.66
C GLU A 73 17.87 -12.14 -10.37
N PHE A 74 17.00 -12.13 -9.37
CA PHE A 74 17.31 -11.63 -8.04
C PHE A 74 17.83 -12.74 -7.12
N ARG A 75 18.66 -12.36 -6.15
CA ARG A 75 19.27 -13.27 -5.17
C ARG A 75 18.74 -13.10 -3.75
N THR A 76 18.08 -11.97 -3.50
CA THR A 76 17.59 -11.59 -2.18
C THR A 76 16.16 -11.05 -2.28
N PRO A 77 15.36 -11.18 -1.22
CA PRO A 77 14.07 -10.50 -1.15
C PRO A 77 14.26 -8.99 -1.01
N ILE A 78 13.26 -8.22 -1.43
CA ILE A 78 13.19 -6.77 -1.17
C ILE A 78 12.29 -6.52 0.03
N ILE A 79 12.52 -5.41 0.73
CA ILE A 79 11.80 -5.07 1.95
C ILE A 79 10.92 -3.85 1.66
N LEU A 80 9.61 -4.01 1.77
CA LEU A 80 8.66 -2.92 1.64
C LEU A 80 8.34 -2.37 3.03
N GLU A 81 8.56 -1.07 3.22
CA GLU A 81 8.15 -0.36 4.42
C GLU A 81 7.11 0.70 4.05
N MET A 82 6.01 0.75 4.80
CA MET A 82 5.00 1.77 4.61
C MET A 82 4.29 2.15 5.89
N LYS A 83 3.85 3.41 5.94
CA LYS A 83 2.94 3.88 6.99
C LYS A 83 1.47 3.63 6.61
N ILE A 84 0.71 3.06 7.54
CA ILE A 84 -0.73 2.85 7.40
C ILE A 84 -1.53 3.97 8.06
N SER A 85 -2.77 4.14 7.61
CA SER A 85 -3.71 5.16 8.08
C SER A 85 -4.72 4.66 9.12
N ALA A 86 -4.54 3.43 9.62
CA ALA A 86 -5.44 2.85 10.60
C ALA A 86 -4.70 2.07 11.67
N GLU A 87 -5.31 1.97 12.84
CA GLU A 87 -4.87 1.12 13.93
C GLU A 87 -6.03 0.25 14.42
N VAL A 88 -5.72 -0.97 14.86
CA VAL A 88 -6.70 -1.79 15.57
C VAL A 88 -6.91 -1.18 16.95
N ASN A 89 -8.16 -1.05 17.38
CA ASN A 89 -8.49 -0.47 18.68
C ASN A 89 -7.75 -1.21 19.80
N ASN A 90 -7.33 -0.47 20.84
CA ASN A 90 -6.41 -0.99 21.85
C ASN A 90 -7.06 -1.94 22.88
N ASP A 91 -8.32 -2.33 22.69
CA ASP A 91 -9.01 -3.29 23.54
C ASP A 91 -8.73 -4.75 23.11
N ILE A 92 -8.92 -5.68 24.05
CA ILE A 92 -8.63 -7.10 23.86
C ILE A 92 -9.53 -7.71 22.77
N VAL A 93 -10.78 -7.24 22.66
CA VAL A 93 -11.75 -7.80 21.71
C VAL A 93 -11.33 -7.46 20.28
N SER A 94 -11.01 -6.20 20.01
CA SER A 94 -10.56 -5.73 18.70
C SER A 94 -9.29 -6.44 18.24
N LYS A 95 -8.28 -6.56 19.11
CA LYS A 95 -7.02 -7.27 18.78
C LYS A 95 -7.19 -8.77 18.50
N ASN A 96 -8.23 -9.39 19.07
CA ASN A 96 -8.53 -10.80 18.82
C ASN A 96 -9.36 -11.00 17.54
N LEU A 97 -10.23 -10.05 17.19
CA LEU A 97 -11.14 -10.18 16.06
C LEU A 97 -10.57 -9.65 14.74
N VAL A 98 -9.71 -8.63 14.80
CA VAL A 98 -9.13 -7.97 13.63
C VAL A 98 -7.62 -8.09 13.67
N ALA A 99 -7.05 -8.50 12.54
CA ALA A 99 -5.62 -8.52 12.32
C ALA A 99 -5.25 -7.64 11.13
N LEU A 100 -4.09 -6.99 11.22
CA LEU A 100 -3.48 -6.35 10.06
C LEU A 100 -2.81 -7.42 9.20
N ARG A 101 -3.01 -7.33 7.89
CA ARG A 101 -2.48 -8.29 6.91
C ARG A 101 -1.91 -7.54 5.71
N CYS A 102 -0.74 -7.95 5.27
CA CYS A 102 -0.26 -7.61 3.93
C CYS A 102 -0.86 -8.61 2.95
N LEU A 103 -1.42 -8.09 1.86
CA LEU A 103 -1.98 -8.86 0.78
C LEU A 103 -1.20 -8.58 -0.50
N ARG A 104 -1.01 -9.60 -1.33
CA ARG A 104 -0.27 -9.54 -2.58
C ARG A 104 -1.02 -10.25 -3.70
N SER A 105 -0.97 -9.73 -4.92
CA SER A 105 -1.52 -10.35 -6.13
C SER A 105 -0.63 -10.06 -7.34
N ASP A 106 -0.66 -10.92 -8.36
CA ASP A 106 -0.01 -10.65 -9.67
C ASP A 106 -0.92 -9.85 -10.62
N VAL A 107 -2.20 -9.75 -10.27
CA VAL A 107 -3.22 -9.02 -11.04
C VAL A 107 -3.89 -7.98 -10.13
N LYS A 108 -4.09 -6.77 -10.65
CA LYS A 108 -4.64 -5.64 -9.88
C LYS A 108 -5.92 -5.99 -9.13
N GLU A 109 -6.82 -6.72 -9.78
CA GLU A 109 -8.14 -7.07 -9.25
C GLU A 109 -8.16 -8.39 -8.46
N GLY A 110 -6.98 -8.94 -8.13
CA GLY A 110 -6.86 -10.20 -7.38
C GLY A 110 -6.78 -11.45 -8.27
N PRO A 111 -6.78 -12.65 -7.65
CA PRO A 111 -6.98 -12.89 -6.22
C PRO A 111 -5.77 -12.49 -5.37
N TYR A 112 -6.05 -11.89 -4.21
CA TYR A 112 -5.00 -11.52 -3.25
C TYR A 112 -4.70 -12.65 -2.26
N THR A 113 -3.42 -12.88 -2.01
CA THR A 113 -2.91 -13.85 -1.03
C THR A 113 -2.16 -13.15 0.10
N PRO A 114 -2.20 -13.69 1.33
CA PRO A 114 -1.53 -13.07 2.46
C PRO A 114 -0.01 -13.23 2.38
N VAL A 115 0.70 -12.18 2.78
CA VAL A 115 2.16 -12.16 2.98
C VAL A 115 2.44 -11.89 4.45
N ALA A 116 3.46 -12.57 4.99
CA ALA A 116 3.84 -12.40 6.39
C ALA A 116 4.35 -10.97 6.65
N LEU A 117 3.83 -10.35 7.71
CA LEU A 117 4.36 -9.07 8.21
C LEU A 117 5.62 -9.35 9.03
N THR A 118 6.72 -8.68 8.70
CA THR A 118 7.97 -8.78 9.46
C THR A 118 7.96 -7.86 10.67
N TYR A 119 7.31 -6.71 10.55
CA TYR A 119 7.22 -5.71 11.62
C TYR A 119 5.92 -4.91 11.50
N CYS A 120 5.32 -4.58 12.64
CA CYS A 120 4.17 -3.68 12.71
C CYS A 120 4.20 -2.93 14.06
N TYR A 121 4.56 -1.66 14.03
CA TYR A 121 4.62 -0.82 15.23
C TYR A 121 4.43 0.66 14.87
N GLY A 122 3.66 1.39 15.69
CA GLY A 122 3.48 2.83 15.50
C GLY A 122 2.86 3.21 14.15
N GLY A 123 2.10 2.31 13.52
CA GLY A 123 1.56 2.49 12.18
C GLY A 123 2.58 2.32 11.04
N MET A 124 3.83 1.98 11.35
CA MET A 124 4.82 1.54 10.36
C MET A 124 4.74 0.03 10.21
N ILE A 125 4.62 -0.43 8.97
CA ILE A 125 4.62 -1.84 8.61
C ILE A 125 5.83 -2.13 7.73
N GLN A 126 6.49 -3.25 7.99
CA GLN A 126 7.53 -3.80 7.15
C GLN A 126 7.14 -5.20 6.67
N VAL A 127 7.37 -5.46 5.38
CA VAL A 127 7.07 -6.72 4.71
C VAL A 127 8.27 -7.13 3.89
N GLN A 128 8.70 -8.38 4.05
CA GLN A 128 9.72 -8.98 3.21
C GLN A 128 9.05 -9.68 2.03
N LEU A 129 9.40 -9.27 0.81
CA LEU A 129 8.83 -9.79 -0.43
C LEU A 129 9.78 -10.82 -1.03
N GLU A 130 9.48 -12.10 -0.82
CA GLU A 130 10.27 -13.24 -1.30
C GLU A 130 9.84 -13.72 -2.69
N ASN A 131 8.53 -13.80 -2.93
CA ASN A 131 7.96 -14.24 -4.21
C ASN A 131 7.76 -13.06 -5.16
N LEU A 132 8.87 -12.50 -5.62
CA LEU A 132 8.87 -11.40 -6.57
C LEU A 132 8.39 -11.89 -7.94
N GLU A 133 7.63 -11.04 -8.62
CA GLU A 133 7.14 -11.25 -9.99
C GLU A 133 7.39 -9.97 -10.80
N PRO A 134 7.37 -10.01 -12.14
CA PRO A 134 7.64 -8.84 -12.98
C PRO A 134 6.70 -7.67 -12.70
N CYS A 135 5.47 -7.97 -12.25
CA CYS A 135 4.46 -7.02 -11.85
C CYS A 135 3.64 -7.61 -10.71
N MET A 136 3.61 -6.94 -9.56
CA MET A 136 2.85 -7.36 -8.39
C MET A 136 2.13 -6.17 -7.75
N TYR A 137 1.03 -6.48 -7.08
CA TYR A 137 0.15 -5.54 -6.40
C TYR A 137 0.12 -5.87 -4.92
N ILE A 138 0.46 -4.89 -4.08
CA ILE A 138 0.58 -5.09 -2.64
C ILE A 138 -0.21 -4.04 -1.88
N THR A 139 -0.88 -4.45 -0.81
CA THR A 139 -1.66 -3.54 0.04
C THR A 139 -1.80 -4.09 1.44
N ILE A 140 -2.00 -3.20 2.41
CA ILE A 140 -2.31 -3.57 3.78
C ILE A 140 -3.80 -3.42 4.01
N VAL A 141 -4.39 -4.44 4.63
CA VAL A 141 -5.78 -4.45 5.07
C VAL A 141 -5.88 -4.68 6.57
N ALA A 142 -6.93 -4.13 7.17
CA ALA A 142 -7.50 -4.65 8.40
C ALA A 142 -8.49 -5.76 8.03
N GLN A 143 -8.27 -6.97 8.52
CA GLN A 143 -9.08 -8.14 8.21
C GLN A 143 -9.70 -8.73 9.48
N GLY A 144 -11.02 -8.80 9.50
CA GLY A 144 -11.81 -9.47 10.53
C GLY A 144 -11.89 -10.97 10.28
N GLN A 145 -11.60 -11.78 11.29
CA GLN A 145 -11.66 -13.24 11.17
C GLN A 145 -13.06 -13.78 11.51
N ASN A 146 -13.59 -13.38 12.67
CA ASN A 146 -14.84 -13.92 13.23
C ASN A 146 -15.82 -12.80 13.61
N ILE A 147 -15.88 -11.74 12.80
CA ILE A 147 -16.83 -10.65 13.01
C ILE A 147 -18.24 -11.17 12.70
N SER A 148 -19.13 -11.02 13.68
CA SER A 148 -20.54 -11.39 13.59
C SER A 148 -21.41 -10.15 13.39
N TYR A 149 -22.45 -10.27 12.57
CA TYR A 149 -23.46 -9.24 12.37
C TYR A 149 -24.10 -8.83 13.72
N PRO A 150 -24.37 -7.54 14.00
CA PRO A 150 -24.31 -6.40 13.08
C PRO A 150 -22.95 -5.70 12.98
N ASN A 151 -21.90 -6.24 13.61
CA ASN A 151 -20.59 -5.59 13.62
C ASN A 151 -19.85 -5.80 12.29
N THR A 152 -18.96 -4.87 11.99
CA THR A 152 -18.08 -4.84 10.83
C THR A 152 -16.65 -4.57 11.28
N VAL A 153 -15.67 -4.71 10.38
CA VAL A 153 -14.26 -4.40 10.65
C VAL A 153 -14.07 -2.95 11.13
N TRP A 154 -14.94 -2.04 10.69
CA TRP A 154 -14.91 -0.62 11.04
C TRP A 154 -15.19 -0.35 12.53
N ASP A 155 -15.90 -1.25 13.21
CA ASP A 155 -16.18 -1.12 14.65
C ASP A 155 -14.95 -1.41 15.53
N TYR A 156 -13.92 -2.05 14.96
CA TYR A 156 -12.73 -2.52 15.68
C TYR A 156 -11.44 -1.79 15.27
N ILE A 157 -11.53 -0.80 14.37
CA ILE A 157 -10.38 -0.01 13.92
C ILE A 157 -10.62 1.48 14.06
N SER A 158 -9.56 2.22 14.35
CA SER A 158 -9.51 3.67 14.26
C SER A 158 -8.79 4.03 12.96
N LYS A 159 -9.52 4.56 11.98
CA LYS A 159 -8.99 4.88 10.65
C LYS A 159 -9.04 6.38 10.40
N LYS A 160 -7.89 6.94 10.04
CA LYS A 160 -7.77 8.32 9.56
C LYS A 160 -8.21 8.37 8.10
N ILE A 161 -9.11 9.29 7.80
CA ILE A 161 -9.63 9.53 6.45
C ILE A 161 -9.27 10.96 6.06
N THR A 162 -8.81 11.15 4.83
CA THR A 162 -8.57 12.47 4.24
C THR A 162 -9.67 12.79 3.24
N ILE A 163 -10.30 13.95 3.36
CA ILE A 163 -11.31 14.42 2.42
C ILE A 163 -10.69 15.55 1.59
N GLY A 164 -10.53 15.31 0.29
CA GLY A 164 -10.06 16.30 -0.67
C GLY A 164 -11.24 16.95 -1.37
N VAL A 165 -11.31 18.28 -1.33
CA VAL A 165 -12.30 19.08 -2.08
C VAL A 165 -11.55 19.89 -3.11
N TYR A 166 -11.76 19.57 -4.39
CA TYR A 166 -11.02 20.14 -5.50
C TYR A 166 -11.94 20.93 -6.41
N GLY A 167 -11.49 22.09 -6.87
CA GLY A 167 -12.23 22.97 -7.77
C GLY A 167 -11.32 23.57 -8.85
N PRO A 168 -11.89 24.31 -9.80
CA PRO A 168 -11.12 24.94 -10.87
C PRO A 168 -10.10 25.94 -10.29
N LYS A 169 -8.86 25.87 -10.77
CA LYS A 169 -7.76 26.76 -10.36
C LYS A 169 -8.04 28.25 -10.63
N HIS A 170 -8.88 28.54 -11.62
CA HIS A 170 -9.28 29.89 -12.01
C HIS A 170 -10.81 30.02 -11.96
N ILE A 171 -11.29 31.23 -11.65
CA ILE A 171 -12.74 31.52 -11.62
C ILE A 171 -13.31 31.27 -13.02
N HIS A 172 -14.20 30.29 -13.11
CA HIS A 172 -14.89 29.91 -14.34
C HIS A 172 -16.41 30.02 -14.11
N PRO A 173 -17.21 30.50 -15.08
CA PRO A 173 -18.67 30.66 -14.91
C PRO A 173 -19.41 29.36 -14.59
N SER A 174 -18.84 28.21 -14.99
CA SER A 174 -19.25 26.88 -14.52
C SER A 174 -18.30 26.43 -13.41
N PHE A 175 -18.81 26.36 -12.18
CA PHE A 175 -18.07 25.88 -11.01
C PHE A 175 -18.37 24.39 -10.78
N LYS A 176 -17.38 23.53 -11.04
CA LYS A 176 -17.47 22.09 -10.75
C LYS A 176 -16.50 21.74 -9.64
N THR A 177 -17.01 21.11 -8.59
CA THR A 177 -16.21 20.63 -7.46
C THR A 177 -16.18 19.11 -7.47
N VAL A 178 -15.00 18.54 -7.19
CA VAL A 178 -14.81 17.11 -6.97
C VAL A 178 -14.52 16.90 -5.50
N VAL A 179 -15.30 16.04 -4.85
CA VAL A 179 -15.04 15.58 -3.49
C VAL A 179 -14.49 14.16 -3.59
N ALA A 180 -13.33 13.91 -3.00
CA ALA A 180 -12.72 12.59 -2.93
C ALA A 180 -12.39 12.23 -1.47
N VAL A 181 -12.56 10.95 -1.14
CA VAL A 181 -12.34 10.42 0.21
C VAL A 181 -11.22 9.39 0.13
N PHE A 182 -10.14 9.62 0.88
CA PHE A 182 -8.95 8.77 0.88
C PHE A 182 -8.80 8.08 2.24
N GLY A 183 -8.73 6.76 2.22
CA GLY A 183 -8.44 5.94 3.40
C GLY A 183 -6.96 5.76 3.66
N HIS A 184 -6.08 6.63 3.16
CA HIS A 184 -4.61 6.55 3.28
C HIS A 184 -3.96 7.94 3.17
N GLU A 185 -2.67 8.07 3.52
CA GLU A 185 -1.95 9.36 3.52
C GLU A 185 -1.56 9.86 2.10
N CYS A 186 -1.72 9.05 1.05
CA CYS A 186 -1.36 9.41 -0.34
C CYS A 186 -2.41 10.29 -1.06
N ALA A 187 -3.14 11.16 -0.34
CA ALA A 187 -4.11 12.05 -0.97
C ALA A 187 -3.39 13.09 -1.86
N PRO A 188 -3.84 13.33 -3.11
CA PRO A 188 -3.24 14.32 -3.99
C PRO A 188 -3.25 15.73 -3.38
N LYS A 189 -2.10 16.44 -3.42
CA LYS A 189 -2.03 17.84 -2.98
C LYS A 189 -2.71 18.82 -3.97
N SER A 190 -2.91 18.38 -5.22
CA SER A 190 -3.63 19.10 -6.28
C SER A 190 -4.24 18.11 -7.28
N LEU A 191 -5.30 18.51 -8.00
CA LEU A 191 -5.83 17.80 -9.18
C LEU A 191 -5.44 18.50 -10.48
#